data_AF-A0A835S5F5-F1
#
_entry.id   AF-A0A835S5F5-F1
#
_cell.length_a   1.000
_cell.length_b   1.000
_cell.length_c   1.000
_cell.angle_alpha   90.00
_cell.angle_beta   90.00
_cell.angle_gamma   90.00
#
_symmetry.space_group_name_H-M   'P 1'
#
loop_
_entity.id
_entity.type
_entity.pdbx_description
1 polymer ?
#
loop_
_entity_poly.entity_id
_entity_poly.type
_entity_poly.pdbx_seq_one_letter_code
_entity_poly.pdbx_strand_id
1 'polypeptide(L)'
;MASHVDVKSPLLGYQQPPQQNSLPTHRWRIWILVAATSILCFGQIVLVLLDSGYSHQGFSLRSTGGPEVVESAIGVVAADEGRCSKIGVSMLRAGGHAVDAAVATALCQGVVHPMSSGIGGGAFIVVRPAGSSTADSFDSREIAPQAASQVTQCRNPVTLSRPVPRRLGVEFFYY
;
A
#
# COMPACT_ATOMS: atom_id res chain seq x y z
N MET A 1 -53.06 28.77 -81.08
CA MET A 1 -51.66 28.85 -80.63
C MET A 1 -50.93 27.63 -81.16
N ALA A 2 -50.09 27.84 -82.18
CA ALA A 2 -49.04 26.95 -82.68
C ALA A 2 -48.09 26.55 -81.52
N SER A 3 -47.34 25.44 -81.50
CA SER A 3 -46.87 24.53 -82.55
C SER A 3 -46.14 23.32 -81.93
N HIS A 4 -46.17 22.23 -82.69
CA HIS A 4 -45.10 21.26 -82.90
C HIS A 4 -44.71 20.23 -81.82
N VAL A 5 -44.92 18.98 -82.24
CA VAL A 5 -44.31 17.74 -81.77
C VAL A 5 -42.85 17.65 -82.25
N ASP A 6 -42.10 16.82 -81.52
CA ASP A 6 -40.94 16.03 -81.92
C ASP A 6 -39.54 16.70 -81.89
N VAL A 7 -38.65 16.13 -81.07
CA VAL A 7 -37.59 15.20 -81.52
C VAL A 7 -36.65 14.98 -80.32
N LYS A 8 -36.74 13.80 -79.71
CA LYS A 8 -35.66 13.25 -78.89
C LYS A 8 -34.42 13.13 -79.77
N SER A 9 -33.38 13.90 -79.47
CA SER A 9 -32.05 13.74 -80.06
C SER A 9 -31.14 12.97 -79.08
N PRO A 10 -30.81 11.70 -79.33
CA PRO A 10 -30.05 10.84 -78.42
C PRO A 10 -28.54 10.89 -78.71
N LEU A 11 -27.90 12.06 -78.68
CA LEU A 11 -26.56 12.25 -79.28
C LEU A 11 -25.44 12.67 -78.32
N LEU A 12 -25.56 12.40 -77.02
CA LEU A 12 -24.42 12.37 -76.10
C LEU A 12 -24.70 11.48 -74.89
N GLY A 13 -24.87 10.19 -75.16
CA GLY A 13 -24.89 9.15 -74.12
C GLY A 13 -23.48 8.89 -73.58
N TYR A 14 -22.89 9.86 -72.88
CA TYR A 14 -21.79 9.55 -71.96
C TYR A 14 -22.40 8.91 -70.72
N GLN A 15 -22.42 7.58 -70.67
CA GLN A 15 -22.74 6.87 -69.43
C GLN A 15 -21.61 7.13 -68.42
N GLN A 16 -21.91 7.87 -67.35
CA GLN A 16 -21.02 7.94 -66.20
C GLN A 16 -20.90 6.55 -65.57
N PRO A 17 -19.69 6.08 -65.23
CA PRO A 17 -19.52 4.83 -64.49
C PRO A 17 -20.20 4.94 -63.10
N PRO A 18 -20.63 3.81 -62.52
CA PRO A 18 -21.40 3.82 -61.28
C PRO A 18 -20.60 4.50 -60.17
N GLN A 19 -21.27 5.39 -59.44
CA GLN A 19 -20.71 6.07 -58.27
C GLN A 19 -20.43 5.02 -57.19
N GLN A 20 -19.19 4.58 -57.10
CA GLN A 20 -18.75 3.62 -56.09
C GLN A 20 -18.69 4.35 -54.74
N ASN A 21 -19.81 4.34 -54.03
CA ASN A 21 -19.93 4.88 -52.69
C ASN A 21 -19.02 4.08 -51.75
N SER A 22 -17.79 4.57 -51.55
CA SER A 22 -16.92 4.12 -50.49
C SER A 22 -17.56 4.51 -49.16
N LEU A 23 -18.20 3.55 -48.49
CA LEU A 23 -18.69 3.70 -47.13
C LEU A 23 -17.54 4.20 -46.24
N PRO A 24 -17.72 5.27 -45.43
CA PRO A 24 -16.66 5.79 -44.57
C PRO A 24 -16.49 4.85 -43.37
N THR A 25 -15.73 3.77 -43.55
CA THR A 25 -15.46 2.72 -42.56
C THR A 25 -14.69 3.18 -41.32
N HIS A 26 -14.28 4.45 -41.27
CA HIS A 26 -13.45 4.99 -40.19
C HIS A 26 -14.27 5.64 -39.05
N ARG A 27 -15.42 6.27 -39.36
CA ARG A 27 -16.14 7.09 -38.37
C ARG A 27 -16.82 6.25 -37.28
N TRP A 28 -17.39 5.10 -37.64
CA TRP A 28 -18.09 4.24 -36.68
C TRP A 28 -17.14 3.53 -35.72
N ARG A 29 -15.92 3.19 -36.18
CA ARG A 29 -14.87 2.59 -35.33
C ARG A 29 -14.42 3.55 -34.23
N ILE A 30 -14.34 4.85 -34.51
CA ILE A 30 -14.01 5.87 -33.51
C ILE A 30 -15.07 5.92 -32.40
N TRP A 31 -16.35 5.89 -32.76
CA TRP A 31 -17.44 5.94 -31.78
C TRP A 31 -17.49 4.69 -30.88
N ILE A 32 -17.15 3.51 -31.41
CA ILE A 32 -17.04 2.29 -30.61
C ILE A 32 -15.90 2.41 -29.58
N LEU A 33 -14.74 2.93 -29.99
CA LEU A 33 -13.60 3.09 -29.09
C LEU A 33 -13.88 4.10 -27.98
N VAL A 34 -14.52 5.23 -28.29
CA VAL A 34 -14.90 6.26 -27.30
C VAL A 34 -15.89 5.71 -26.27
N ALA A 35 -16.90 4.96 -26.73
CA ALA A 35 -17.87 4.32 -25.84
C ALA A 35 -17.20 3.28 -24.92
N ALA A 36 -16.31 2.44 -25.45
CA ALA A 36 -15.57 1.46 -24.66
C ALA A 36 -14.67 2.12 -23.60
N THR A 37 -13.95 3.20 -23.96
CA THR A 37 -13.12 3.94 -22.99
C THR A 37 -13.95 4.62 -21.91
N SER A 38 -15.12 5.16 -22.26
CA SER A 38 -16.01 5.80 -21.29
C SER A 38 -16.57 4.79 -20.28
N ILE A 39 -16.92 3.58 -20.74
CA ILE A 39 -17.41 2.50 -19.86
C ILE A 39 -16.30 2.01 -18.94
N LEU A 40 -15.08 1.84 -19.45
CA LEU A 40 -13.93 1.44 -18.65
C LEU A 40 -13.60 2.50 -17.58
N CYS A 41 -13.56 3.78 -17.93
CA CYS A 41 -13.32 4.86 -16.96
C CYS A 41 -14.43 4.93 -15.90
N PHE A 42 -15.69 4.79 -16.30
CA PHE A 42 -16.81 4.81 -15.37
C PHE A 42 -16.78 3.62 -14.41
N GLY A 43 -16.43 2.43 -14.91
CA GLY A 43 -16.24 1.23 -14.07
C GLY A 43 -15.11 1.41 -13.05
N GLN A 44 -13.99 2.03 -13.44
CA GLN A 44 -12.89 2.33 -12.52
C GLN A 44 -13.30 3.36 -11.45
N ILE A 45 -14.06 4.39 -11.82
CA ILE A 45 -14.58 5.39 -10.88
C ILE A 45 -15.55 4.74 -9.88
N VAL A 46 -16.45 3.86 -10.34
CA VAL A 46 -17.39 3.15 -9.46
C VAL A 46 -16.65 2.20 -8.51
N LEU A 47 -15.61 1.49 -8.98
CA LEU A 47 -14.78 0.64 -8.12
C LEU A 47 -14.07 1.46 -7.02
N VAL A 48 -13.50 2.62 -7.36
CA VAL A 48 -12.87 3.52 -6.37
C VAL A 48 -13.89 4.06 -5.36
N LEU A 49 -15.12 4.35 -5.81
CA LEU A 49 -16.18 4.84 -4.93
C LEU A 49 -16.77 3.75 -4.03
N LEU A 50 -16.78 2.49 -4.47
CA LEU A 50 -17.17 1.35 -3.62
C LEU A 50 -16.12 1.05 -2.54
N ASP A 51 -14.84 1.27 -2.83
CA ASP A 51 -13.76 1.19 -1.82
C ASP A 51 -13.76 2.40 -0.86
N SER A 52 -14.29 3.54 -1.31
CA SER A 52 -14.48 4.74 -0.48
C SER A 52 -15.52 4.58 0.63
N GLY A 53 -16.19 3.42 0.71
CA GLY A 53 -16.96 2.98 1.87
C GLY A 53 -16.11 2.56 3.08
N TYR A 54 -14.79 2.80 3.07
CA TYR A 54 -13.91 2.61 4.22
C TYR A 54 -14.29 3.57 5.35
N SER A 55 -15.24 3.09 6.14
CA SER A 55 -15.77 3.66 7.37
C SER A 55 -14.75 4.54 8.11
N HIS A 56 -14.97 5.86 8.05
CA HIS A 56 -14.38 6.81 8.99
C HIS A 56 -15.10 6.66 10.34
N GLN A 57 -14.98 5.48 10.98
CA GLN A 57 -15.50 5.24 12.32
C GLN A 57 -14.62 6.03 13.29
N GLY A 58 -15.06 7.25 13.59
CA GLY A 58 -14.54 8.07 14.67
C GLY A 58 -14.59 7.28 15.97
N PHE A 59 -13.41 7.00 16.51
CA PHE A 59 -13.23 6.45 17.84
C PHE A 59 -13.72 7.48 18.86
N SER A 60 -14.86 7.24 19.48
CA SER A 60 -15.40 8.08 20.54
C SER A 60 -14.77 7.68 21.87
N LEU A 61 -13.74 8.42 22.28
CA LEU A 61 -13.16 8.30 23.61
C LEU A 61 -14.12 8.83 24.66
N ARG A 62 -14.78 7.94 25.39
CA ARG A 62 -15.47 8.31 26.63
C ARG A 62 -14.41 8.38 27.73
N SER A 63 -13.77 9.54 27.85
CA SER A 63 -12.81 9.82 28.92
C SER A 63 -13.54 9.90 30.26
N THR A 64 -13.50 8.81 31.02
CA THR A 64 -13.98 8.75 32.40
C THR A 64 -12.79 8.78 33.37
N GLY A 65 -11.92 9.78 33.30
CA GLY A 65 -10.96 10.15 34.36
C GLY A 65 -9.99 9.08 34.92
N GLY A 66 -9.97 7.86 34.38
CA GLY A 66 -9.09 6.75 34.71
C GLY A 66 -8.21 6.36 33.53
N PRO A 67 -7.31 5.36 33.68
CA PRO A 67 -6.49 4.89 32.58
C PRO A 67 -7.36 4.50 31.38
N GLU A 68 -6.96 4.91 30.18
CA GLU A 68 -7.66 4.59 28.94
C GLU A 68 -7.50 3.09 28.66
N VAL A 69 -8.55 2.32 28.97
CA VAL A 69 -8.59 0.87 28.70
C VAL A 69 -9.42 0.64 27.45
N VAL A 70 -8.84 -0.08 26.49
CA VAL A 70 -9.51 -0.47 25.25
C VAL A 70 -9.71 -1.98 25.24
N GLU A 71 -10.97 -2.41 25.13
CA GLU A 71 -11.35 -3.81 25.03
C GLU A 71 -11.95 -4.10 23.65
N SER A 72 -11.70 -5.30 23.13
CA SER A 72 -12.23 -5.76 21.84
C SER A 72 -12.39 -7.28 21.85
N ALA A 73 -13.49 -7.76 21.29
CA ALA A 73 -13.74 -9.19 21.16
C ALA A 73 -12.94 -9.86 20.02
N ILE A 74 -12.40 -9.07 19.09
CA ILE A 74 -11.79 -9.58 17.84
C ILE A 74 -10.26 -9.43 17.87
N GLY A 75 -9.78 -8.28 18.36
CA GLY A 75 -8.36 -7.98 18.36
C GLY A 75 -8.07 -6.55 18.81
N VAL A 76 -6.87 -6.35 19.36
CA VAL A 76 -6.37 -5.08 19.88
C VAL A 76 -4.95 -4.87 19.37
N VAL A 77 -4.60 -3.62 19.06
CA VAL A 77 -3.23 -3.19 18.78
C VAL A 77 -2.90 -2.05 19.73
N ALA A 78 -1.77 -2.16 20.42
CA ALA A 78 -1.23 -1.13 21.28
C ALA A 78 0.16 -0.73 20.78
N ALA A 79 0.42 0.57 20.73
CA ALA A 79 1.67 1.17 20.32
C ALA A 79 1.85 2.51 21.06
N ASP A 80 3.09 2.97 21.19
CA ASP A 80 3.42 4.22 21.88
C ASP A 80 2.73 5.46 21.30
N GLU A 81 2.44 5.42 20.00
CA GLU A 81 1.71 6.46 19.28
C GLU A 81 0.35 5.95 18.83
N GLY A 82 -0.71 6.66 19.22
CA GLY A 82 -2.10 6.29 18.91
C GLY A 82 -2.41 6.22 17.41
N ARG A 83 -1.73 7.01 16.56
CA ARG A 83 -1.84 6.91 15.10
C ARG A 83 -1.31 5.58 14.57
N CYS A 84 -0.22 5.07 15.14
CA CYS A 84 0.36 3.79 14.73
C CYS A 84 -0.51 2.61 15.17
N SER A 85 -1.13 2.67 16.36
CA SER A 85 -2.14 1.70 16.78
C SER A 85 -3.31 1.64 15.79
N LYS A 86 -3.80 2.78 15.30
CA LYS A 86 -4.88 2.85 14.30
C LYS A 86 -4.48 2.23 12.96
N ILE A 87 -3.23 2.42 12.54
CA ILE A 87 -2.70 1.79 11.31
C ILE A 87 -2.63 0.27 11.47
N GLY A 88 -2.14 -0.25 12.60
CA GLY A 88 -2.17 -1.69 12.88
C GLY A 88 -3.59 -2.26 12.88
N VAL A 89 -4.54 -1.57 13.54
CA VAL A 89 -5.96 -1.96 13.53
C VAL A 89 -6.53 -1.98 12.11
N SER A 90 -6.09 -1.09 11.22
CA SER A 90 -6.54 -1.11 9.83
C SER A 90 -6.14 -2.39 9.10
N MET A 91 -4.98 -2.97 9.42
CA MET A 91 -4.55 -4.27 8.87
C MET A 91 -5.38 -5.43 9.41
N LEU A 92 -5.72 -5.41 10.71
CA LEU A 92 -6.64 -6.41 11.27
C LEU A 92 -8.03 -6.32 10.63
N ARG A 93 -8.53 -5.09 10.39
CA ARG A 93 -9.82 -4.87 9.72
C ARG A 93 -9.81 -5.31 8.25
N ALA A 94 -8.66 -5.24 7.60
CA ALA A 94 -8.47 -5.76 6.25
C ALA A 94 -8.41 -7.31 6.20
N GLY A 95 -8.58 -8.00 7.34
CA GLY A 95 -8.49 -9.45 7.43
C GLY A 95 -7.06 -9.98 7.56
N GLY A 96 -6.09 -9.10 7.82
CA GLY A 96 -4.70 -9.47 8.08
C GLY A 96 -4.52 -10.13 9.45
N HIS A 97 -3.39 -10.82 9.62
CA HIS A 97 -3.04 -11.49 10.86
C HIS A 97 -2.40 -10.51 11.87
N ALA A 98 -2.24 -10.96 13.12
CA ALA A 98 -1.56 -10.19 14.16
C ALA A 98 -0.15 -9.73 13.74
N VAL A 99 0.56 -10.54 12.94
CA VAL A 99 1.89 -10.21 12.42
C VAL A 99 1.83 -9.06 11.42
N ASP A 100 0.85 -9.04 10.50
CA ASP A 100 0.68 -7.96 9.52
C ASP A 100 0.40 -6.62 10.21
N ALA A 101 -0.45 -6.66 11.25
CA ALA A 101 -0.75 -5.50 12.09
C ALA A 101 0.50 -5.02 12.85
N ALA A 102 1.31 -5.93 13.38
CA ALA A 102 2.56 -5.59 14.05
C ALA A 102 3.58 -4.93 13.09
N VAL A 103 3.75 -5.48 11.89
CA VAL A 103 4.65 -4.92 10.87
C VAL A 103 4.23 -3.52 10.45
N ALA A 104 2.93 -3.30 10.15
CA ALA A 104 2.43 -1.98 9.79
C ALA A 104 2.59 -0.96 10.93
N THR A 105 2.39 -1.41 12.18
CA THR A 105 2.58 -0.58 13.37
C THR A 105 4.05 -0.20 13.57
N ALA A 106 4.98 -1.16 13.40
CA ALA A 106 6.41 -0.94 13.51
C ALA A 106 6.94 0.00 12.42
N LEU A 107 6.45 -0.14 11.18
CA LEU A 107 6.79 0.78 10.09
C LEU A 107 6.29 2.20 10.37
N CYS A 108 5.08 2.35 10.93
CA CYS A 108 4.60 3.64 11.38
C CYS A 108 5.46 4.23 12.49
N GLN A 109 5.82 3.44 13.50
CA GLN A 109 6.72 3.86 14.59
C GLN A 109 8.07 4.33 14.04
N GLY A 110 8.63 3.64 13.04
CA GLY A 110 9.87 4.08 12.40
C GLY A 110 9.78 5.45 11.70
N VAL A 111 8.58 5.87 11.29
CA VAL A 111 8.35 7.20 10.69
C VAL A 111 8.06 8.25 11.75
N VAL A 112 7.23 7.93 12.75
CA VAL A 112 6.81 8.91 13.76
C VAL A 112 7.87 9.10 14.85
N HIS A 113 8.54 8.01 15.24
CA HIS A 113 9.59 7.96 16.25
C HIS A 113 10.91 7.42 15.67
N PRO A 114 11.51 8.11 14.67
CA PRO A 114 12.69 7.62 13.96
C PRO A 114 13.95 7.50 14.83
N MET A 115 13.97 8.17 15.99
CA MET A 115 15.05 8.05 16.96
C MET A 115 14.98 6.74 17.78
N SER A 116 13.79 6.16 17.91
CA SER A 116 13.55 4.98 18.75
C SER A 116 13.54 3.67 17.96
N SER A 117 12.93 3.69 16.78
CA SER A 117 12.77 2.50 15.95
C SER A 117 12.94 2.85 14.48
N GLY A 118 13.23 1.85 13.65
CA GLY A 118 13.34 2.02 12.21
C GLY A 118 14.00 0.83 11.52
N ILE A 119 13.98 0.84 10.20
CA ILE A 119 14.52 -0.23 9.34
C ILE A 119 16.04 -0.40 9.43
N GLY A 120 16.74 0.60 9.97
CA GLY A 120 18.21 0.56 10.13
C GLY A 120 18.67 -0.07 11.44
N GLY A 121 17.74 -0.43 12.32
CA GLY A 121 18.03 -1.08 13.60
C GLY A 121 17.75 -2.59 13.58
N GLY A 122 17.44 -3.12 14.75
CA GLY A 122 17.03 -4.50 14.96
C GLY A 122 15.67 -4.63 15.66
N ALA A 123 15.17 -5.85 15.75
CA ALA A 123 13.92 -6.15 16.43
C ALA A 123 13.94 -7.56 17.04
N PHE A 124 13.13 -7.74 18.09
CA PHE A 124 12.77 -9.04 18.63
C PHE A 124 11.27 -9.21 18.52
N ILE A 125 10.82 -10.27 17.85
CA ILE A 125 9.40 -10.52 17.64
C ILE A 125 9.06 -11.86 18.26
N VAL A 126 8.02 -11.89 19.09
CA VAL A 126 7.47 -13.12 19.66
C VAL A 126 6.07 -13.33 19.09
N VAL A 127 5.87 -14.46 18.41
CA VAL A 127 4.60 -14.80 17.77
C VAL A 127 4.08 -16.09 18.36
N ARG A 128 2.82 -16.08 18.80
CA ARG A 128 2.09 -17.30 19.14
C ARG A 128 1.02 -17.55 18.09
N PRO A 129 1.17 -18.57 17.24
CA PRO A 129 0.11 -18.97 16.32
C PRO A 129 -1.15 -19.37 17.07
N ALA A 130 -2.32 -19.07 16.49
CA ALA A 130 -3.60 -19.45 17.08
C ALA A 130 -3.70 -20.98 17.27
N GLY A 131 -4.13 -21.42 18.45
CA GLY A 131 -4.21 -22.84 18.78
C GLY A 131 -2.88 -23.51 19.16
N SER A 132 -1.75 -22.81 19.06
CA SER A 132 -0.47 -23.31 19.55
C SER A 132 -0.28 -22.99 21.04
N SER A 133 0.27 -23.95 21.79
CA SER A 133 0.77 -23.74 23.16
C SER A 133 2.19 -23.18 23.18
N THR A 134 2.88 -23.15 22.04
CA THR A 134 4.24 -22.65 21.89
C THR A 134 4.26 -21.29 21.21
N ALA A 135 5.28 -20.49 21.51
CA ALA A 135 5.55 -19.23 20.85
C ALA A 135 6.91 -19.32 20.15
N ASP A 136 6.99 -18.75 18.96
CA ASP A 136 8.22 -18.62 18.19
C ASP A 136 8.81 -17.23 18.42
N SER A 137 10.14 -17.16 18.48
CA SER A 137 10.86 -15.90 18.61
C SER A 137 11.77 -15.68 17.40
N PHE A 138 11.77 -14.44 16.92
CA PHE A 138 12.63 -13.97 15.83
C PHE A 138 13.58 -12.91 16.38
N ASP A 139 14.87 -13.19 16.35
CA ASP A 139 15.95 -12.26 16.73
C ASP A 139 16.55 -11.67 15.46
N SER A 140 16.28 -10.39 15.21
CA SER A 140 16.84 -9.61 14.10
C SER A 140 17.79 -8.53 14.62
N ARG A 141 18.51 -8.80 15.71
CA ARG A 141 19.57 -7.90 16.17
C ARG A 141 20.66 -7.75 15.13
N GLU A 142 21.22 -6.55 15.13
CA GLU A 142 22.37 -6.18 14.32
C GLU A 142 23.61 -6.97 14.74
N ILE A 143 24.44 -7.26 13.76
CA ILE A 143 25.69 -7.99 13.96
C ILE A 143 26.85 -7.07 13.62
N ALA A 144 27.90 -7.10 14.44
CA ALA A 144 29.11 -6.35 14.18
C ALA A 144 29.68 -6.75 12.81
N PRO A 145 30.08 -5.78 11.96
CA PRO A 145 30.64 -6.11 10.65
C PRO A 145 31.94 -6.90 10.80
N GLN A 146 32.28 -7.71 9.79
CA GLN A 146 33.46 -8.59 9.85
C GLN A 146 34.79 -7.85 10.10
N ALA A 147 34.88 -6.58 9.69
CA ALA A 147 36.05 -5.73 9.90
C ALA A 147 36.13 -5.11 11.32
N ALA A 148 35.09 -5.28 12.14
CA ALA A 148 35.09 -4.76 13.51
C ALA A 148 36.08 -5.54 14.37
N SER A 149 36.97 -4.81 15.02
CA SER A 149 37.91 -5.36 16.01
C SER A 149 37.69 -4.69 17.36
N GLN A 150 38.08 -5.35 18.45
CA GLN A 150 37.94 -4.84 19.81
C GLN A 150 38.57 -3.45 20.00
N VAL A 151 39.68 -3.18 19.29
CA VAL A 151 40.39 -1.90 19.35
C VAL A 151 39.67 -0.78 18.58
N THR A 152 38.77 -1.09 17.65
CA THR A 152 38.01 -0.09 16.88
C THR A 152 37.11 0.74 17.79
N GLN A 153 36.61 0.14 18.89
CA GLN A 153 35.77 0.83 19.88
C GLN A 153 36.59 1.63 20.92
N CYS A 154 37.91 1.43 20.97
CA CYS A 154 38.79 2.06 21.94
C CYS A 154 39.31 3.41 21.42
N ARG A 155 38.57 4.49 21.68
CA ARG A 155 39.01 5.87 21.35
C ARG A 155 40.10 6.42 22.28
N ASN A 156 40.33 5.77 23.43
CA ASN A 156 41.31 6.21 24.42
C ASN A 156 42.54 5.29 24.46
N PRO A 157 43.75 5.78 24.13
CA PRO A 157 44.98 4.98 24.17
C PRO A 157 45.34 4.49 25.58
N VAL A 158 44.80 5.08 26.64
CA VAL A 158 45.04 4.67 28.04
C VAL A 158 44.36 3.34 28.38
N THR A 159 43.32 2.93 27.64
CA THR A 159 42.59 1.68 27.93
C THR A 159 43.28 0.44 27.37
N LEU A 160 44.22 0.59 26.43
CA LEU A 160 44.95 -0.52 25.79
C LEU A 160 46.01 -1.17 26.68
N SER A 161 46.40 -0.53 27.78
CA SER A 161 47.43 -1.03 28.70
C SER A 161 46.87 -1.85 29.87
N ARG A 162 45.54 -1.93 30.04
CA ARG A 162 44.91 -2.68 31.12
C ARG A 162 44.40 -4.03 30.59
N PRO A 163 44.80 -5.17 31.18
CA PRO A 163 44.23 -6.47 30.82
C PRO A 163 42.71 -6.44 31.07
N VAL A 164 41.90 -6.64 30.02
CA VAL A 164 40.45 -6.73 30.16
C VAL A 164 40.11 -8.16 30.64
N PRO A 165 39.51 -8.34 31.82
CA PRO A 165 39.09 -9.66 32.26
C PRO A 165 37.94 -10.16 31.37
N ARG A 166 38.05 -11.40 30.88
CA ARG A 166 36.99 -12.08 30.14
C ARG A 166 35.83 -12.40 31.09
N ARG A 167 34.84 -11.51 31.20
CA ARG A 167 33.49 -11.87 31.64
C ARG A 167 32.48 -11.28 30.66
N LEU A 168 31.98 -12.17 29.82
CA LEU A 168 30.90 -11.97 28.87
C LEU A 168 29.59 -11.99 29.67
N GLY A 169 28.78 -10.94 29.52
CA GLY A 169 27.47 -10.82 30.15
C GLY A 169 26.91 -9.45 29.84
N VAL A 170 26.39 -9.29 28.63
CA VAL A 170 25.66 -8.08 28.23
C VAL A 170 24.19 -8.44 28.23
N GLU A 171 23.49 -8.12 29.31
CA GLU A 171 22.04 -8.00 29.33
C GLU A 171 21.71 -6.53 29.09
N PHE A 172 21.08 -6.23 27.96
CA PHE A 172 20.36 -4.98 27.77
C PHE A 172 18.89 -5.32 27.56
N PHE A 173 18.12 -5.13 28.61
CA PHE A 173 16.67 -4.98 28.55
C PHE A 173 16.40 -3.48 28.66
N TYR A 174 15.89 -2.86 27.60
CA TYR A 174 15.33 -1.52 27.69
C TYR A 174 13.80 -1.66 27.60
N TYR A 175 13.12 -1.12 28.61
CA TYR A 175 11.66 -0.91 28.62
C TYR A 175 11.28 0.15 27.60
#